data_AF-A0A9Y1BR10-F1
#
_entry.id   AF-A0A9Y1BR10-F1
#
_cell.length_a   1.000
_cell.length_b   1.000
_cell.length_c   1.000
_cell.angle_alpha   90.00
_cell.angle_beta   90.00
_cell.angle_gamma   90.00
#
_symmetry.space_group_name_H-M   'P 1'
#
loop_
_entity.id
_entity.type
_entity.pdbx_description
1 polymer ?
#
loop_
_entity_poly.entity_id
_entity_poly.type
_entity_poly.pdbx_seq_one_letter_code
_entity_poly.pdbx_strand_id
1 'polypeptide(L)'
;MQKQSIQRKIIETKGSYYINIPKQVATNLQLKKGEQVAIYPNSNGFLVGLLTVYSIGYEKRTIEELLSILKQHKITQVIDVRERAFSRVPAYRKAKLEKALQDSGIFYYNLNQLGAPSSLRKALNKGINYNEFFHKYKEHLTLHYQEYELLKKVISTAPTVLLCYERDPEFCHRSVITSELKRDGYHIVHL
;
A
#
# COMPACT_ATOMS: atom_id res chain seq x y z
N MET A 1 -30.20 18.21 17.76
CA MET A 1 -28.93 18.03 18.51
C MET A 1 -27.90 18.99 17.95
N GLN A 2 -27.44 19.96 18.75
CA GLN A 2 -26.43 20.94 18.33
C GLN A 2 -25.07 20.24 18.09
N LYS A 3 -24.52 20.36 16.88
CA LYS A 3 -23.13 20.00 16.61
C LYS A 3 -22.24 21.02 17.31
N GLN A 4 -21.69 20.68 18.48
CA GLN A 4 -20.62 21.47 19.09
C GLN A 4 -19.42 21.47 18.14
N SER A 5 -19.05 22.65 17.65
CA SER A 5 -17.81 22.85 16.91
C SER A 5 -16.65 22.65 17.89
N ILE A 6 -15.96 21.53 17.77
CA ILE A 6 -14.71 21.30 18.51
C ILE A 6 -13.66 22.25 17.92
N GLN A 7 -13.44 23.40 18.55
CA GLN A 7 -12.29 24.26 18.23
C GLN A 7 -11.01 23.50 18.59
N ARG A 8 -10.18 23.19 17.58
CA ARG A 8 -8.91 22.51 17.78
C ARG A 8 -7.79 23.55 17.73
N LYS A 9 -7.04 23.65 18.82
CA LYS A 9 -5.93 24.60 18.94
C LYS A 9 -4.68 23.97 18.32
N ILE A 10 -4.14 24.60 17.28
CA ILE A 10 -2.78 24.31 16.80
C ILE A 10 -1.85 25.10 17.72
N ILE A 11 -0.87 24.40 18.31
CA ILE A 11 0.12 25.03 19.20
C ILE A 11 1.47 24.93 18.52
N GLU A 12 2.10 26.08 18.26
CA GLU A 12 3.49 26.13 17.84
C GLU A 12 4.40 26.05 19.07
N THR A 13 5.41 25.20 19.04
CA THR A 13 6.43 25.09 20.09
C THR A 13 7.77 24.77 19.44
N LYS A 14 8.75 25.69 19.54
CA LYS A 14 10.11 25.53 19.00
C LYS A 14 10.12 25.16 17.50
N GLY A 15 9.28 25.80 16.69
CA GLY A 15 9.17 25.54 15.24
C GLY A 15 8.45 24.24 14.87
N SER A 16 7.85 23.55 15.85
CA SER A 16 7.00 22.37 15.62
C SER A 16 5.53 22.70 15.89
N TYR A 17 4.63 22.17 15.08
CA TYR A 17 3.17 22.32 15.25
C TYR A 17 2.58 21.08 15.90
N TYR A 18 1.83 21.27 16.98
CA TYR A 18 1.13 20.21 17.69
C TYR A 18 -0.38 20.32 17.47
N ILE A 19 -1.02 19.18 17.18
CA ILE A 19 -2.47 19.05 17.14
C ILE A 19 -2.91 18.20 18.33
N ASN A 20 -3.79 18.75 19.16
CA ASN A 20 -4.38 17.99 20.25
C ASN A 20 -5.51 17.10 19.71
N ILE A 21 -5.33 15.78 19.77
CA ILE A 21 -6.35 14.80 19.38
C ILE A 21 -7.19 14.46 20.63
N PRO A 22 -8.51 14.72 20.65
CA PRO A 22 -9.35 14.36 21.78
C PRO A 22 -9.23 12.88 22.13
N LYS A 23 -9.19 12.55 23.43
CA LYS A 23 -9.00 11.18 23.93
C LYS A 23 -9.97 10.18 23.29
N GLN A 24 -11.23 10.55 23.10
CA GLN A 24 -12.24 9.71 22.45
C GLN A 24 -11.91 9.38 20.99
N VAL A 25 -11.37 10.35 20.25
CA VAL A 25 -10.92 10.14 18.85
C VAL A 25 -9.68 9.26 18.82
N ALA A 26 -8.72 9.50 19.73
CA ALA A 26 -7.53 8.67 19.86
C ALA A 26 -7.88 7.21 20.19
N THR A 27 -8.85 6.98 21.09
CA THR A 27 -9.36 5.65 21.41
C THR A 27 -10.05 4.99 20.22
N ASN A 28 -10.92 5.70 19.50
CA ASN A 28 -11.61 5.16 18.32
C ASN A 28 -10.63 4.77 17.20
N LEU A 29 -9.56 5.56 17.02
CA LEU A 29 -8.50 5.31 16.05
C LEU A 29 -7.41 4.35 16.58
N GLN A 30 -7.53 3.88 17.83
CA GLN A 30 -6.55 3.01 18.50
C GLN A 30 -5.12 3.57 18.55
N LEU A 31 -4.99 4.90 18.57
CA LEU A 31 -3.69 5.57 18.54
C LEU A 31 -2.92 5.31 19.84
N LYS A 32 -1.68 4.84 19.71
CA LYS A 32 -0.73 4.70 20.83
C LYS A 32 0.17 5.92 20.92
N LYS A 33 0.70 6.14 22.14
CA LYS A 33 1.69 7.19 22.38
C LYS A 33 2.90 6.97 21.47
N GLY A 34 3.23 7.95 20.65
CA GLY A 34 4.37 7.90 19.71
C GLY A 34 4.03 7.44 18.29
N GLU A 35 2.78 7.05 18.00
CA GLU A 35 2.36 6.71 16.64
C GLU A 35 2.22 7.97 15.76
N GLN A 36 2.69 7.84 14.52
CA GLN A 36 2.55 8.87 13.49
C GLN A 36 1.14 8.77 12.87
N VAL A 37 0.45 9.89 12.74
CA VAL A 37 -0.84 9.96 12.06
C VAL A 37 -0.74 10.84 10.83
N ALA A 38 -1.33 10.41 9.73
CA ALA A 38 -1.42 11.23 8.53
C ALA A 38 -2.49 12.30 8.71
N ILE A 39 -2.14 13.54 8.42
CA ILE A 39 -3.01 14.71 8.50
C ILE A 39 -3.18 15.25 7.07
N TYR A 40 -4.39 15.15 6.53
CA TYR A 40 -4.69 15.63 5.18
C TYR A 40 -5.50 16.93 5.25
N PRO A 41 -5.02 18.04 4.68
CA PRO A 41 -5.81 19.26 4.56
C PRO A 41 -6.99 19.04 3.59
N ASN A 42 -8.15 19.59 3.90
CA ASN A 42 -9.30 19.65 3.00
C ASN A 42 -10.09 20.96 3.20
N SER A 43 -11.13 21.16 2.38
CA SER A 43 -11.96 22.37 2.41
C SER A 43 -12.70 22.63 3.73
N ASN A 44 -12.76 21.63 4.62
CA ASN A 44 -13.45 21.68 5.91
C ASN A 44 -12.50 21.50 7.12
N GLY A 45 -11.18 21.58 6.92
CA GLY A 45 -10.16 21.42 7.97
C GLY A 45 -9.15 20.32 7.67
N PHE A 46 -8.97 19.38 8.62
CA PHE A 46 -7.98 18.30 8.53
C PHE A 46 -8.64 16.93 8.76
N LEU A 47 -8.33 15.96 7.90
CA LEU A 47 -8.64 14.54 8.13
C LEU A 47 -7.49 13.87 8.86
N VAL A 48 -7.81 13.23 9.99
CA VAL A 48 -6.90 12.35 10.73
C VAL A 48 -7.46 10.94 10.58
N GLY A 49 -6.69 10.03 9.99
CA GLY A 49 -7.12 8.65 9.77
C GLY A 49 -5.94 7.73 9.49
N LEU A 50 -6.19 6.42 9.60
CA LEU A 50 -5.24 5.41 9.15
C LEU A 50 -5.18 5.48 7.62
N LEU A 51 -3.98 5.67 7.08
CA LEU A 51 -3.82 5.60 5.63
C LEU A 51 -4.05 4.15 5.19
N THR A 52 -5.09 3.97 4.38
CA THR A 52 -5.47 2.66 3.86
C THR A 52 -4.67 2.34 2.61
N VAL A 53 -4.02 1.19 2.60
CA VAL A 53 -3.29 0.65 1.46
C VAL A 53 -4.00 -0.62 1.02
N TYR A 54 -4.36 -0.66 -0.26
CA TYR A 54 -4.99 -1.83 -0.84
C TYR A 54 -3.91 -2.79 -1.38
N SER A 55 -4.25 -4.06 -1.51
CA SER A 55 -3.42 -5.00 -2.27
C SER A 55 -4.30 -5.85 -3.17
N ILE A 56 -3.82 -6.20 -4.36
CA ILE A 56 -4.56 -7.03 -5.30
C ILE A 56 -3.64 -7.99 -6.07
N GLY A 57 -4.14 -9.19 -6.31
CA GLY A 57 -3.51 -10.18 -7.20
C GLY A 57 -4.27 -10.32 -8.49
N TYR A 58 -3.63 -10.29 -9.65
CA TYR A 58 -4.36 -10.37 -10.92
C TYR A 58 -4.59 -11.80 -11.46
N GLU A 59 -4.14 -12.84 -10.76
CA GLU A 59 -4.37 -14.22 -11.19
C GLU A 59 -5.86 -14.50 -11.43
N LYS A 60 -6.17 -15.01 -12.63
CA LYS A 60 -7.53 -15.26 -13.13
C LYS A 60 -8.44 -14.01 -13.13
N ARG A 61 -7.87 -12.80 -13.13
CA ARG A 61 -8.61 -11.54 -13.34
C ARG A 61 -8.32 -11.02 -14.74
N THR A 62 -9.36 -10.54 -15.40
CA THR A 62 -9.29 -9.75 -16.62
C THR A 62 -8.88 -8.32 -16.28
N ILE A 63 -8.45 -7.55 -17.30
CA ILE A 63 -8.08 -6.15 -17.09
C ILE A 63 -9.31 -5.31 -16.74
N GLU A 64 -10.47 -5.64 -17.30
CA GLU A 64 -11.75 -5.00 -17.05
C GLU A 64 -12.20 -5.19 -15.59
N GLU A 65 -12.07 -6.42 -15.06
CA GLU A 65 -12.35 -6.70 -13.65
C GLU A 65 -11.40 -5.93 -12.73
N LEU A 66 -10.10 -5.87 -13.06
CA LEU A 66 -9.15 -5.05 -12.29
C LEU A 66 -9.62 -3.59 -12.27
N LEU A 67 -9.82 -2.97 -13.43
CA LEU A 67 -10.22 -1.56 -13.52
C LEU A 67 -11.53 -1.27 -12.79
N SER A 68 -12.50 -2.18 -12.87
CA SER A 68 -13.77 -2.08 -12.13
C SER A 68 -13.54 -2.06 -10.61
N ILE A 69 -12.72 -2.97 -10.08
CA ILE A 69 -12.36 -3.01 -8.66
C ILE A 69 -11.63 -1.72 -8.25
N LEU A 70 -10.65 -1.27 -9.04
CA LEU A 70 -9.90 -0.04 -8.74
C LEU A 70 -10.84 1.17 -8.64
N LYS A 71 -11.78 1.29 -9.59
CA LYS A 71 -12.79 2.36 -9.61
C LYS A 71 -13.73 2.30 -8.41
N GLN A 72 -14.23 1.12 -8.06
CA GLN A 72 -15.11 0.93 -6.89
C GLN A 72 -14.43 1.39 -5.60
N HIS A 73 -13.13 1.16 -5.46
CA HIS A 73 -12.34 1.56 -4.30
C HIS A 73 -11.70 2.95 -4.42
N LYS A 74 -12.00 3.69 -5.49
CA LYS A 74 -11.45 5.04 -5.77
C LYS A 74 -9.92 5.07 -5.76
N ILE A 75 -9.29 3.97 -6.21
CA ILE A 75 -7.85 3.85 -6.33
C ILE A 75 -7.38 4.70 -7.51
N THR A 76 -6.39 5.55 -7.27
CA THR A 76 -5.81 6.44 -8.29
C THR A 76 -4.34 6.11 -8.57
N GLN A 77 -3.75 5.17 -7.82
CA GLN A 77 -2.37 4.72 -8.02
C GLN A 77 -2.26 3.20 -7.90
N VAL A 78 -1.54 2.59 -8.83
CA VAL A 78 -1.12 1.19 -8.79
C VAL A 78 0.39 1.14 -8.64
N ILE A 79 0.86 0.44 -7.62
CA ILE A 79 2.27 0.11 -7.44
C ILE A 79 2.45 -1.37 -7.76
N ASP A 80 3.04 -1.63 -8.91
CA ASP A 80 3.43 -2.97 -9.34
C ASP A 80 4.71 -3.40 -8.62
N VAL A 81 4.56 -4.35 -7.70
CA VAL A 81 5.64 -4.92 -6.88
C VAL A 81 6.18 -6.22 -7.47
N ARG A 82 6.02 -6.47 -8.78
CA ARG A 82 6.68 -7.59 -9.47
C ARG A 82 8.14 -7.26 -9.77
N GLU A 83 9.03 -8.23 -9.54
CA GLU A 83 10.46 -8.13 -9.88
C GLU A 83 10.64 -7.85 -11.38
N ARG A 84 9.85 -8.53 -12.19
CA ARG A 84 9.73 -8.28 -13.61
C ARG A 84 8.26 -8.06 -13.91
N ALA A 85 7.89 -6.89 -14.41
CA ALA A 85 6.55 -6.56 -14.91
C ALA A 85 6.19 -7.31 -16.22
N PHE A 86 6.65 -8.54 -16.33
CA PHE A 86 6.31 -9.51 -17.37
C PHE A 86 5.10 -10.33 -16.91
N SER A 87 4.23 -10.70 -17.85
CA SER A 87 3.11 -11.60 -17.57
C SER A 87 2.82 -12.49 -18.78
N ARG A 88 2.35 -13.71 -18.48
CA ARG A 88 1.78 -14.63 -19.47
C ARG A 88 0.42 -14.13 -19.97
N VAL A 89 -0.30 -13.35 -19.15
CA VAL A 89 -1.54 -12.69 -19.56
C VAL A 89 -1.15 -11.39 -20.30
N PRO A 90 -1.42 -11.26 -21.62
CA PRO A 90 -0.91 -10.14 -22.40
C PRO A 90 -1.29 -8.77 -21.84
N ALA A 91 -2.52 -8.62 -21.32
CA ALA A 91 -3.02 -7.38 -20.74
C ALA A 91 -2.21 -6.90 -19.51
N TYR A 92 -1.54 -7.81 -18.80
CA TYR A 92 -0.73 -7.51 -17.61
C TYR A 92 0.77 -7.34 -17.90
N ARG A 93 1.18 -7.33 -19.17
CA ARG A 93 2.53 -6.89 -19.55
C ARG A 93 2.64 -5.39 -19.30
N LYS A 94 3.77 -4.94 -18.76
CA LYS A 94 4.01 -3.55 -18.33
C LYS A 94 3.34 -2.49 -19.22
N ALA A 95 3.72 -2.42 -20.50
CA ALA A 95 3.22 -1.38 -21.42
C ALA A 95 1.69 -1.41 -21.61
N LYS A 96 1.08 -2.60 -21.66
CA LYS A 96 -0.38 -2.73 -21.83
C LYS A 96 -1.12 -2.36 -20.55
N LEU A 97 -0.60 -2.81 -19.41
CA LEU A 97 -1.16 -2.49 -18.09
C LEU A 97 -1.07 -0.98 -17.81
N GLU A 98 0.11 -0.40 -18.00
CA GLU A 98 0.36 1.02 -17.81
C GLU A 98 -0.55 1.87 -18.70
N LYS A 99 -0.70 1.50 -19.98
CA LYS A 99 -1.64 2.18 -20.88
C LYS A 99 -3.09 2.07 -20.41
N ALA A 100 -3.56 0.88 -20.04
CA ALA A 100 -4.94 0.69 -19.59
C ALA A 100 -5.27 1.47 -18.31
N LEU A 101 -4.31 1.55 -17.37
CA LEU A 101 -4.41 2.35 -16.15
C LEU A 101 -4.43 3.85 -16.48
N GLN A 102 -3.51 4.31 -17.34
CA GLN A 102 -3.43 5.71 -17.76
C GLN A 102 -4.71 6.16 -18.48
N ASP A 103 -5.23 5.35 -19.40
CA ASP A 103 -6.49 5.60 -20.11
C ASP A 103 -7.69 5.67 -19.13
N SER A 104 -7.55 5.10 -17.93
CA SER A 104 -8.52 5.16 -16.82
C SER A 104 -8.21 6.25 -15.78
N GLY A 105 -7.20 7.09 -16.00
CA GLY A 105 -6.77 8.14 -15.07
C GLY A 105 -6.05 7.63 -13.81
N ILE A 106 -5.47 6.43 -13.86
CA ILE A 106 -4.78 5.78 -12.74
C ILE A 106 -3.26 5.81 -13.00
N PHE A 107 -2.50 6.33 -12.04
CA PHE A 107 -1.05 6.36 -12.13
C PHE A 107 -0.45 4.97 -11.90
N TYR A 108 0.63 4.68 -12.62
CA TYR A 108 1.33 3.41 -12.53
C TYR A 108 2.78 3.63 -12.10
N TYR A 109 3.20 2.92 -11.05
CA TYR A 109 4.57 2.86 -10.59
C TYR A 109 5.01 1.40 -10.60
N ASN A 110 6.26 1.14 -10.97
CA ASN A 110 6.85 -0.19 -10.84
C ASN A 110 8.07 -0.11 -9.92
N LEU A 111 7.92 -0.65 -8.71
CA LEU A 111 8.98 -0.75 -7.71
C LEU A 111 9.54 -2.17 -7.75
N ASN A 112 10.31 -2.46 -8.80
CA ASN A 112 10.77 -3.80 -9.13
C ASN A 112 11.71 -4.41 -8.07
N GLN A 113 12.44 -3.58 -7.32
CA GLN A 113 13.30 -4.06 -6.23
C GLN A 113 12.49 -4.64 -5.07
N LEU A 114 11.20 -4.31 -4.94
CA LEU A 114 10.28 -4.93 -3.99
C LEU A 114 9.70 -6.26 -4.50
N GLY A 115 10.08 -6.71 -5.69
CA GLY A 115 9.63 -8.00 -6.21
C GLY A 115 10.30 -9.19 -5.59
N ALA A 116 9.57 -10.32 -5.52
CA ALA A 116 10.16 -11.60 -5.18
C ALA A 116 11.26 -11.99 -6.20
N PRO A 117 12.52 -12.17 -5.76
CA PRO A 117 13.61 -12.52 -6.64
C PRO A 117 13.34 -13.81 -7.43
N SER A 118 13.75 -13.85 -8.69
CA SER A 118 13.58 -15.01 -9.55
C SER A 118 14.27 -16.27 -8.99
N SER A 119 15.39 -16.12 -8.32
CA SER A 119 16.10 -17.19 -7.60
C SER A 119 15.22 -17.78 -6.49
N LEU A 120 14.56 -16.93 -5.72
CA LEU A 120 13.70 -17.32 -4.61
C LEU A 120 12.41 -17.99 -5.11
N ARG A 121 11.80 -17.46 -6.19
CA ARG A 121 10.66 -18.10 -6.85
C ARG A 121 11.01 -19.47 -7.44
N LYS A 122 12.21 -19.63 -8.00
CA LYS A 122 12.72 -20.93 -8.47
C LYS A 122 12.95 -21.89 -7.30
N ALA A 123 13.36 -21.40 -6.14
CA ALA A 123 13.56 -22.23 -4.96
C ALA A 123 12.24 -22.83 -4.44
N LEU A 124 11.13 -22.07 -4.47
CA LEU A 124 9.79 -22.61 -4.15
C LEU A 124 9.46 -23.81 -5.06
N ASN A 125 9.69 -23.69 -6.36
CA ASN A 125 9.48 -24.79 -7.30
C ASN A 125 10.41 -26.00 -7.07
N LYS A 126 11.52 -25.80 -6.35
CA LYS A 126 12.48 -26.84 -5.98
C LYS A 126 12.22 -27.42 -4.58
N GLY A 127 11.17 -26.98 -3.89
CA GLY A 127 10.67 -27.61 -2.67
C GLY A 127 10.96 -26.86 -1.36
N ILE A 128 11.48 -25.63 -1.36
CA ILE A 128 11.43 -24.83 -0.12
C ILE A 128 9.97 -24.55 0.23
N ASN A 129 9.65 -24.52 1.51
CA ASN A 129 8.32 -24.17 1.96
C ASN A 129 8.11 -22.65 2.00
N TYR A 130 6.85 -22.23 2.15
CA TYR A 130 6.49 -20.80 2.19
C TYR A 130 7.07 -20.06 3.40
N ASN A 131 7.29 -20.72 4.54
CA ASN A 131 7.91 -20.08 5.70
C ASN A 131 9.36 -19.67 5.40
N GLU A 132 10.13 -20.55 4.77
CA GLU A 132 11.49 -20.25 4.32
C GLU A 132 11.50 -19.17 3.22
N PHE A 133 10.54 -19.24 2.30
CA PHE A 133 10.37 -18.21 1.28
C PHE A 133 10.13 -16.81 1.90
N PHE A 134 9.19 -16.69 2.85
CA PHE A 134 8.89 -15.41 3.49
C PHE A 134 10.06 -14.90 4.33
N HIS A 135 10.80 -15.78 4.99
CA HIS A 135 12.00 -15.40 5.71
C HIS A 135 13.04 -14.78 4.78
N LYS A 136 13.40 -15.48 3.70
CA LYS A 136 14.37 -15.00 2.69
C LYS A 136 13.89 -13.74 1.97
N TYR A 137 12.58 -13.64 1.70
CA TYR A 137 12.03 -12.44 1.09
C TYR A 137 12.06 -11.24 2.06
N LYS A 138 11.90 -11.46 3.37
CA LYS A 138 12.05 -10.39 4.38
C LYS A 138 13.49 -9.86 4.44
N GLU A 139 14.49 -10.73 4.34
CA GLU A 139 15.89 -10.33 4.20
C GLU A 139 16.10 -9.49 2.94
N HIS A 140 15.57 -9.94 1.80
CA HIS A 140 15.57 -9.18 0.55
C HIS A 140 14.93 -7.80 0.73
N LEU A 141 13.75 -7.71 1.32
CA LEU A 141 13.07 -6.44 1.58
C LEU A 141 13.93 -5.50 2.45
N THR A 142 14.66 -6.06 3.43
CA THR A 142 15.55 -5.30 4.32
C THR A 142 16.75 -4.73 3.56
N LEU A 143 17.33 -5.50 2.63
CA LEU A 143 18.41 -5.04 1.75
C LEU A 143 17.96 -3.92 0.80
N HIS A 144 16.67 -3.91 0.43
CA HIS A 144 16.05 -2.92 -0.45
C HIS A 144 15.24 -1.86 0.32
N TYR A 145 15.65 -1.52 1.55
CA TYR A 145 14.94 -0.57 2.41
C TYR A 145 14.69 0.81 1.77
N GLN A 146 15.61 1.28 0.92
CA GLN A 146 15.42 2.56 0.21
C GLN A 146 14.21 2.54 -0.73
N GLU A 147 13.97 1.43 -1.43
CA GLU A 147 12.80 1.26 -2.28
C GLU A 147 11.52 1.14 -1.44
N TYR A 148 11.61 0.53 -0.25
CA TYR A 148 10.51 0.49 0.71
C TYR A 148 10.15 1.88 1.28
N GLU A 149 11.15 2.74 1.51
CA GLU A 149 10.89 4.15 1.86
C GLU A 149 10.25 4.92 0.69
N LEU A 150 10.67 4.67 -0.55
CA LEU A 150 10.02 5.24 -1.72
C LEU A 150 8.56 4.79 -1.83
N LEU A 151 8.28 3.51 -1.59
CA LEU A 151 6.92 2.98 -1.52
C LEU A 151 6.05 3.80 -0.55
N LYS A 152 6.53 4.05 0.68
CA LYS A 152 5.79 4.84 1.68
C LYS A 152 5.55 6.27 1.23
N LYS A 153 6.53 6.90 0.56
CA LYS A 153 6.37 8.25 -0.02
C LYS A 153 5.31 8.29 -1.12
N VAL A 154 5.23 7.26 -1.96
CA VAL A 154 4.21 7.20 -3.03
C VAL A 154 2.82 6.96 -2.42
N ILE A 155 2.69 5.99 -1.52
CA ILE A 155 1.42 5.66 -0.86
C ILE A 155 0.82 6.89 -0.15
N SER A 156 1.64 7.76 0.44
CA SER A 156 1.15 8.95 1.16
C SER A 156 0.52 10.02 0.28
N THR A 157 0.67 9.92 -1.05
CA THR A 157 0.23 10.96 -2.00
C THR A 157 -1.20 10.75 -2.52
N ALA A 158 -1.69 9.50 -2.63
CA ALA A 158 -3.07 9.23 -3.03
C ALA A 158 -3.51 7.77 -2.74
N PRO A 159 -4.82 7.43 -2.89
CA PRO A 159 -5.32 6.08 -2.75
C PRO A 159 -4.60 5.07 -3.65
N THR A 160 -3.93 4.10 -3.01
CA THR A 160 -2.94 3.23 -3.65
C THR A 160 -3.26 1.75 -3.46
N VAL A 161 -3.01 0.95 -4.49
CA VAL A 161 -3.00 -0.52 -4.43
C VAL A 161 -1.65 -1.11 -4.79
N LEU A 162 -1.22 -2.13 -4.04
CA LEU A 162 -0.07 -2.96 -4.41
C LEU A 162 -0.53 -4.10 -5.33
N LEU A 163 0.05 -4.21 -6.51
CA LEU A 163 -0.28 -5.23 -7.50
C LEU A 163 0.80 -6.32 -7.56
N CYS A 164 0.38 -7.59 -7.48
CA CYS A 164 1.20 -8.76 -7.83
C CYS A 164 0.39 -9.77 -8.67
N TYR A 165 0.98 -10.92 -9.01
CA TYR A 165 0.30 -12.00 -9.73
C TYR A 165 -0.67 -12.79 -8.83
N GLU A 166 -0.16 -13.43 -7.77
CA GLU A 166 -0.88 -14.45 -7.00
C GLU A 166 -2.20 -13.91 -6.44
N ARG A 167 -3.33 -14.62 -6.63
CA ARG A 167 -4.63 -14.12 -6.12
C ARG A 167 -4.65 -14.08 -4.61
N ASP A 168 -4.16 -15.13 -3.98
CA ASP A 168 -4.10 -15.26 -2.53
C ASP A 168 -2.87 -14.53 -1.95
N PRO A 169 -3.05 -13.50 -1.10
CA PRO A 169 -1.92 -12.84 -0.45
C PRO A 169 -1.13 -13.78 0.47
N GLU A 170 -1.73 -14.81 1.06
CA GLU A 170 -1.05 -15.72 2.00
C GLU A 170 0.10 -16.50 1.35
N PHE A 171 0.08 -16.64 0.03
CA PHE A 171 1.10 -17.34 -0.77
C PHE A 171 1.91 -16.41 -1.66
N CYS A 172 1.90 -15.10 -1.37
CA CYS A 172 2.53 -14.08 -2.17
C CYS A 172 3.53 -13.27 -1.33
N HIS A 173 4.63 -12.80 -1.94
CA HIS A 173 5.59 -11.93 -1.26
C HIS A 173 4.97 -10.61 -0.80
N ARG A 174 3.88 -10.17 -1.45
CA ARG A 174 3.19 -8.94 -1.05
C ARG A 174 2.67 -8.99 0.39
N SER A 175 2.41 -10.18 0.96
CA SER A 175 2.00 -10.30 2.37
C SER A 175 3.07 -9.79 3.32
N VAL A 176 4.36 -10.00 2.99
CA VAL A 176 5.48 -9.49 3.78
C VAL A 176 5.53 -7.97 3.67
N ILE A 177 5.40 -7.39 2.47
CA ILE A 177 5.33 -5.92 2.29
C ILE A 177 4.16 -5.34 3.10
N THR A 178 2.96 -5.90 2.97
CA THR A 178 1.78 -5.42 3.70
C THR A 178 1.90 -5.62 5.20
N SER A 179 2.63 -6.65 5.66
CA SER A 179 2.90 -6.86 7.08
C SER A 179 3.83 -5.81 7.65
N GLU A 180 4.87 -5.40 6.92
CA GLU A 180 5.72 -4.28 7.33
C GLU A 180 4.94 -2.97 7.32
N LEU A 181 4.13 -2.71 6.28
CA LEU A 181 3.26 -1.53 6.24
C LEU A 181 2.28 -1.51 7.43
N LYS A 182 1.71 -2.66 7.81
CA LYS A 182 0.84 -2.74 9.00
C LYS A 182 1.61 -2.40 10.29
N ARG A 183 2.88 -2.78 10.41
CA ARG A 183 3.75 -2.39 11.56
C ARG A 183 4.07 -0.90 11.53
N ASP A 184 4.18 -0.31 10.34
CA ASP A 184 4.35 1.13 10.14
C ASP A 184 3.05 1.94 10.35
N GLY A 185 1.95 1.28 10.72
CA GLY A 185 0.68 1.94 11.07
C GLY A 185 -0.32 2.09 9.92
N TYR A 186 -0.07 1.48 8.76
CA TYR A 186 -1.02 1.48 7.64
C TYR A 186 -2.17 0.48 7.86
N HIS A 187 -3.38 0.86 7.45
CA HIS A 187 -4.50 -0.08 7.38
C HIS A 187 -4.45 -0.84 6.05
N ILE A 188 -4.42 -2.18 6.10
CA ILE A 188 -4.31 -3.01 4.90
C ILE A 188 -5.66 -3.63 4.54
N VAL A 189 -6.04 -3.53 3.26
CA VAL A 189 -7.21 -4.18 2.69
C VAL A 189 -6.81 -5.01 1.46
N HIS A 190 -7.13 -6.30 1.46
CA HIS A 190 -6.90 -7.19 0.32
C HIS A 190 -8.15 -7.25 -0.58
N LEU A 191 -7.98 -7.11 -1.90
CA LEU A 191 -9.03 -7.03 -2.92
C LEU A 191 -9.09 -8.26 -3.84
#